data_AF-A0A6A3AQ49-F1
#
_entry.id   AF-A0A6A3AQ49-F1
#
_cell.length_a   1.000
_cell.length_b   1.000
_cell.length_c   1.000
_cell.angle_alpha   90.00
_cell.angle_beta   90.00
_cell.angle_gamma   90.00
#
_symmetry.space_group_name_H-M   'P 1'
#
loop_
_entity.id
_entity.type
_entity.pdbx_description
1 polymer ?
#
loop_
_entity_poly.entity_id
_entity_poly.type
_entity_poly.pdbx_seq_one_letter_code
_entity_poly.pdbx_strand_id
1 'polypeptide(L)'
;MLPLSATLFVPSEDSIFPFPLSASFPTSTTAAAAADPLINPYHIVPQRLTFSQLALFKPLSRLPTLLPSKSILVTNTSPSNFTVDASHIIHPDLYLTSSIAVHGIASLFNCTVYGGDAALDYGITPPLPSEQTPPPPQTMFEPLGDVIGDRRRSDAGCLYGEFAFVCLLIPWMVLSIKIYGYPLGI
;
A
#
# COMPACT_ATOMS: atom_id res chain seq x y z
N MET A 1 -1.40 23.95 -8.37
CA MET A 1 -2.87 23.82 -8.18
C MET A 1 -3.09 22.61 -7.29
N LEU A 2 -3.90 22.72 -6.24
CA LEU A 2 -4.28 21.57 -5.41
C LEU A 2 -5.42 20.81 -6.13
N PRO A 3 -5.43 19.47 -6.08
CA PRO A 3 -6.47 18.67 -6.70
C PRO A 3 -7.82 18.90 -6.00
N LEU A 4 -8.93 18.61 -6.72
CA LEU A 4 -10.28 18.71 -6.16
C LEU A 4 -10.49 17.77 -4.96
N SER A 5 -9.67 16.73 -4.86
CA SER A 5 -9.62 15.82 -3.71
C SER A 5 -8.19 15.36 -3.45
N ALA A 6 -7.78 15.26 -2.19
CA ALA A 6 -6.39 14.99 -1.80
C ALA A 6 -6.27 14.17 -0.51
N THR A 7 -5.14 13.46 -0.39
CA THR A 7 -4.63 12.95 0.88
C THR A 7 -3.26 13.55 1.14
N LEU A 8 -3.05 14.14 2.30
CA LEU A 8 -1.80 14.76 2.71
C LEU A 8 -1.14 13.92 3.80
N PHE A 9 0.12 13.55 3.59
CA PHE A 9 0.94 12.88 4.59
C PHE A 9 1.86 13.89 5.28
N VAL A 10 1.51 14.27 6.50
CA VAL A 10 2.18 15.32 7.26
C VAL A 10 3.15 14.67 8.26
N PRO A 11 4.47 14.88 8.17
CA PRO A 11 5.41 14.39 9.17
C PRO A 11 5.07 14.99 10.55
N SER A 12 5.22 14.20 11.61
CA SER A 12 5.08 14.74 12.97
C SER A 12 6.26 15.61 13.36
N GLU A 13 6.03 16.52 14.31
CA GLU A 13 6.95 17.58 14.74
C GLU A 13 8.39 17.08 14.94
N ASP A 14 8.59 15.90 15.55
CA ASP A 14 9.91 15.33 15.82
C ASP A 14 10.72 14.97 14.55
N SER A 15 10.03 14.81 13.42
CA SER A 15 10.62 14.46 12.11
C SER A 15 10.62 15.61 11.12
N ILE A 16 10.06 16.77 11.50
CA ILE A 16 10.10 18.03 10.74
C ILE A 16 11.48 18.72 10.90
N PHE A 17 12.26 18.36 11.93
CA PHE A 17 13.54 19.02 12.24
C PHE A 17 14.80 18.35 11.67
N PRO A 18 14.91 18.28 10.34
CA PRO A 18 16.14 18.71 9.67
C PRO A 18 16.10 20.19 9.26
N PHE A 19 14.94 20.83 9.37
CA PHE A 19 14.68 22.18 8.88
C PHE A 19 14.37 23.15 10.05
N PRO A 20 15.03 24.31 10.15
CA PRO A 20 14.63 25.33 11.11
C PRO A 20 13.35 26.01 10.63
N LEU A 21 12.19 25.62 11.17
CA LEU A 21 10.91 26.33 11.03
C LEU A 21 10.91 27.59 11.91
N SER A 22 11.96 28.40 11.80
CA SER A 22 11.97 29.75 12.35
C SER A 22 12.10 30.70 11.19
N ALA A 23 11.09 31.56 11.07
CA ALA A 23 11.11 32.75 10.24
C ALA A 23 12.43 33.52 10.45
N SER A 24 13.41 33.27 9.58
CA SER A 24 14.55 34.12 9.32
C SER A 24 15.28 33.50 8.15
N PHE A 25 15.32 34.21 7.02
CA PHE A 25 16.20 33.89 5.90
C PHE A 25 17.64 33.72 6.42
N PRO A 26 18.25 32.52 6.43
CA PRO A 26 19.63 32.41 6.83
C PRO A 26 20.50 32.47 5.57
N THR A 27 21.19 33.59 5.45
CA THR A 27 22.41 33.79 4.69
C THR A 27 23.42 32.68 4.99
N SER A 28 23.39 31.57 4.26
CA SER A 28 24.50 30.62 4.16
C SER A 28 24.26 29.63 3.03
N THR A 29 25.32 29.39 2.25
CA THR A 29 25.37 28.59 1.01
C THR A 29 25.02 27.09 1.21
N THR A 30 24.58 26.69 2.40
CA THR A 30 24.17 25.33 2.75
C THR A 30 22.65 25.20 2.97
N ALA A 31 21.87 26.25 2.68
CA ALA A 31 20.40 26.24 2.71
C ALA A 31 19.74 25.71 1.41
N ALA A 32 20.53 25.27 0.42
CA ALA A 32 20.01 24.81 -0.88
C ALA A 32 19.27 23.46 -0.82
N ALA A 33 19.45 22.68 0.27
CA ALA A 33 18.68 21.46 0.51
C ALA A 33 17.34 21.73 1.22
N ALA A 34 17.09 22.96 1.67
CA ALA A 34 15.97 23.33 2.54
C ALA A 34 14.69 23.80 1.80
N ALA A 35 14.64 23.67 0.48
CA ALA A 35 13.43 23.89 -0.29
C ALA A 35 13.51 23.09 -1.60
N ASP A 36 13.71 21.77 -1.52
CA ASP A 36 13.51 20.95 -2.72
C ASP A 36 12.02 21.06 -3.11
N PRO A 37 11.67 21.76 -4.21
CA PRO A 37 10.28 21.97 -4.59
C PRO A 37 9.55 20.65 -4.90
N LEU A 38 10.28 19.54 -5.00
CA LEU A 38 9.76 18.22 -5.27
C LEU A 38 9.26 17.49 -4.02
N ILE A 39 9.63 17.94 -2.80
CA ILE A 39 9.21 17.25 -1.57
C ILE A 39 7.71 17.42 -1.31
N ASN A 40 7.20 18.64 -1.38
CA ASN A 40 5.79 18.94 -1.11
C ASN A 40 4.81 18.19 -2.04
N PRO A 41 5.02 18.13 -3.37
CA PRO A 41 4.13 17.37 -4.25
C PRO A 41 4.24 15.84 -4.06
N TYR A 42 5.35 15.31 -3.52
CA TYR A 42 5.49 13.87 -3.26
C TYR A 42 4.65 13.41 -2.07
N HIS A 43 4.43 14.28 -1.08
CA HIS A 43 3.63 14.00 0.12
C HIS A 43 2.10 14.07 -0.10
N ILE A 44 1.64 14.32 -1.33
CA ILE A 44 0.23 14.52 -1.66
C ILE A 44 -0.23 13.48 -2.67
N VAL A 45 -1.24 12.71 -2.29
CA VAL A 45 -1.97 11.81 -3.21
C VAL A 45 -3.18 12.56 -3.78
N PRO A 46 -3.39 12.58 -5.12
CA PRO A 46 -4.50 13.30 -5.77
C PRO A 46 -5.86 12.59 -5.65
N GLN A 47 -6.10 11.96 -4.51
CA GLN A 47 -7.34 11.29 -4.14
C GLN A 47 -7.46 11.33 -2.62
N ARG A 48 -8.66 11.60 -2.09
CA ARG A 48 -8.95 11.43 -0.67
C ARG A 48 -9.04 9.95 -0.31
N LEU A 49 -8.20 9.52 0.60
CA LEU A 49 -8.14 8.18 1.15
C LEU A 49 -8.20 8.32 2.68
N THR A 50 -9.23 7.78 3.32
CA THR A 50 -9.26 7.62 4.77
C THR A 50 -8.31 6.50 5.18
N PHE A 51 -8.00 6.38 6.46
CA PHE A 51 -7.13 5.30 6.94
C PHE A 51 -7.77 3.94 6.69
N SER A 52 -9.08 3.82 6.88
CA SER A 52 -9.83 2.62 6.53
C SER A 52 -9.73 2.24 5.06
N GLN A 53 -9.63 3.21 4.14
CA GLN A 53 -9.40 2.96 2.72
C GLN A 53 -7.94 2.58 2.43
N LEU A 54 -6.98 3.26 3.07
CA LEU A 54 -5.56 2.91 2.98
C LEU A 54 -5.29 1.47 3.45
N ALA A 55 -5.97 1.02 4.50
CA ALA A 55 -5.85 -0.33 5.04
C ALA A 55 -6.33 -1.44 4.07
N LEU A 56 -7.11 -1.10 3.04
CA LEU A 56 -7.58 -2.06 2.03
C LEU A 56 -6.54 -2.35 0.95
N PHE A 57 -5.51 -1.51 0.84
CA PHE A 57 -4.44 -1.72 -0.12
C PHE A 57 -3.59 -2.93 0.26
N LYS A 58 -3.04 -3.62 -0.73
CA LYS A 58 -2.08 -4.70 -0.52
C LYS A 58 -0.67 -4.13 -0.29
N PRO A 59 0.21 -4.82 0.45
CA PRO A 59 1.63 -4.49 0.44
C PRO A 59 2.16 -4.41 -0.99
N LEU A 60 3.15 -3.54 -1.20
CA LEU A 60 3.76 -3.22 -2.49
C LEU A 60 2.87 -2.46 -3.49
N SER A 61 1.63 -2.13 -3.12
CA SER A 61 0.81 -1.24 -3.94
C SER A 61 1.35 0.18 -3.95
N ARG A 62 1.02 0.91 -5.01
CA ARG A 62 1.57 2.22 -5.35
C ARG A 62 0.46 3.27 -5.34
N LEU A 63 0.62 4.30 -4.51
CA LEU A 63 -0.26 5.45 -4.48
C LEU A 63 0.32 6.55 -5.39
N PRO A 64 -0.46 7.13 -6.31
CA PRO A 64 0.01 8.22 -7.15
C PRO A 64 0.32 9.46 -6.30
N THR A 65 1.23 10.31 -6.75
CA THR A 65 1.52 11.60 -6.10
C THR A 65 1.30 12.77 -7.06
N LEU A 66 1.32 14.00 -6.54
CA LEU A 66 1.35 15.20 -7.38
C LEU A 66 2.72 15.44 -8.02
N LEU A 67 3.75 14.69 -7.62
CA LEU A 67 5.05 14.69 -8.27
C LEU A 67 4.98 13.73 -9.47
N PRO A 68 5.13 14.22 -10.72
CA PRO A 68 5.02 13.38 -11.91
C PRO A 68 5.98 12.19 -11.85
N SER A 69 5.53 11.04 -12.39
CA SER A 69 6.26 9.77 -12.41
C SER A 69 6.79 9.30 -11.05
N LYS A 70 6.20 9.76 -9.93
CA LYS A 70 6.55 9.33 -8.58
C LYS A 70 5.32 8.84 -7.83
N SER A 71 5.54 7.77 -7.06
CA SER A 71 4.50 7.11 -6.26
C SER A 71 4.98 6.82 -4.85
N ILE A 72 4.05 6.74 -3.91
CA ILE A 72 4.29 6.27 -2.54
C ILE A 72 4.02 4.76 -2.52
N LEU A 73 4.90 3.99 -1.89
CA LEU A 73 4.81 2.55 -1.73
C LEU A 73 4.11 2.20 -0.41
N VAL A 74 3.05 1.41 -0.47
CA VAL A 74 2.49 0.76 0.73
C VAL A 74 3.45 -0.36 1.14
N THR A 75 4.13 -0.20 2.27
CA THR A 75 5.23 -1.10 2.69
C THR A 75 4.77 -2.15 3.69
N ASN A 76 3.84 -1.82 4.57
CA ASN A 76 3.25 -2.76 5.53
C ASN A 76 1.77 -2.43 5.74
N THR A 77 0.93 -3.45 5.78
CA THR A 77 -0.53 -3.32 5.94
C THR A 77 -1.06 -3.94 7.23
N SER A 78 -0.15 -4.33 8.15
CA SER A 78 -0.53 -4.80 9.47
C SER A 78 -1.31 -3.71 10.23
N PRO A 79 -2.47 -4.01 10.84
CA PRO A 79 -3.29 -3.01 11.52
C PRO A 79 -2.56 -2.25 12.64
N SER A 80 -1.60 -2.89 13.31
CA SER A 80 -0.81 -2.27 14.38
C SER A 80 0.47 -1.60 13.89
N ASN A 81 0.82 -1.78 12.62
CA ASN A 81 2.09 -1.33 12.05
C ASN A 81 1.92 -1.04 10.55
N PHE A 82 1.00 -0.13 10.23
CA PHE A 82 0.75 0.28 8.84
C PHE A 82 1.81 1.30 8.42
N THR A 83 2.51 1.02 7.32
CA THR A 83 3.61 1.87 6.84
C THR A 83 3.51 2.16 5.36
N VAL A 84 3.87 3.39 5.00
CA VAL A 84 4.00 3.91 3.62
C VAL A 84 5.40 4.48 3.47
N ASP A 85 6.13 4.10 2.43
CA ASP A 85 7.57 4.41 2.25
C ASP A 85 8.42 4.14 3.51
N ALA A 86 8.13 3.02 4.18
CA ALA A 86 8.72 2.61 5.46
C ALA A 86 8.49 3.60 6.63
N SER A 87 7.59 4.57 6.46
CA SER A 87 7.17 5.52 7.48
C SER A 87 5.82 5.10 8.06
N HIS A 88 5.74 5.02 9.39
CA HIS A 88 4.50 4.66 10.08
C HIS A 88 3.45 5.76 9.95
N ILE A 89 2.19 5.37 9.75
CA ILE A 89 1.06 6.28 9.98
C ILE A 89 0.77 6.29 11.48
N ILE A 90 1.17 7.36 12.16
CA ILE A 90 1.06 7.51 13.62
C ILE A 90 -0.22 8.24 14.04
N HIS A 91 -0.73 9.13 13.19
CA HIS A 91 -1.99 9.81 13.43
C HIS A 91 -2.91 9.62 12.21
N PRO A 92 -3.63 8.49 12.12
CA PRO A 92 -4.58 8.28 11.03
C PRO A 92 -5.74 9.28 11.13
N ASP A 93 -6.24 9.74 9.98
CA ASP A 93 -7.44 10.59 9.90
C ASP A 93 -7.38 11.87 10.76
N LEU A 94 -6.18 12.46 10.91
CA LEU A 94 -5.92 13.67 11.69
C LEU A 94 -6.85 14.83 11.29
N TYR A 95 -7.19 14.92 10.01
CA TYR A 95 -8.21 15.82 9.51
C TYR A 95 -8.93 15.21 8.30
N LEU A 96 -10.26 15.26 8.31
CA LEU A 96 -11.10 14.73 7.24
C LEU A 96 -12.18 15.74 6.84
N THR A 97 -12.33 15.97 5.54
CA THR A 97 -13.50 16.63 4.94
C THR A 97 -14.11 15.72 3.87
N SER A 98 -15.05 16.20 3.06
CA SER A 98 -15.54 15.47 1.88
C SER A 98 -14.47 15.29 0.79
N SER A 99 -13.47 16.18 0.72
CA SER A 99 -12.47 16.20 -0.35
C SER A 99 -11.03 16.02 0.13
N ILE A 100 -10.75 16.21 1.42
CA ILE A 100 -9.40 16.19 1.99
C ILE A 100 -9.31 15.11 3.06
N ALA A 101 -8.21 14.37 3.07
CA ALA A 101 -7.76 13.56 4.20
C ALA A 101 -6.33 13.96 4.59
N VAL A 102 -6.03 13.94 5.88
CA VAL A 102 -4.70 14.22 6.42
C VAL A 102 -4.32 13.09 7.37
N HIS A 103 -3.13 12.53 7.18
CA HIS A 103 -2.55 11.53 8.06
C HIS A 103 -1.20 12.02 8.56
N GLY A 104 -0.97 11.89 9.87
CA GLY A 104 0.34 12.11 10.47
C GLY A 104 1.24 10.89 10.23
N ILE A 105 2.44 11.13 9.70
CA ILE A 105 3.47 10.11 9.47
C ILE A 105 4.67 10.29 10.40
N ALA A 106 5.36 9.20 10.70
CA ALA A 106 6.50 9.20 11.59
C ALA A 106 7.74 9.85 10.98
N SER A 107 7.93 9.78 9.66
CA SER A 107 9.13 10.26 8.97
C SER A 107 8.79 10.85 7.60
N LEU A 108 9.59 11.83 7.14
CA LEU A 108 9.51 12.38 5.78
C LEU A 108 9.72 11.29 4.71
N PHE A 109 9.01 11.40 3.59
CA PHE A 109 9.16 10.46 2.49
C PHE A 109 10.36 10.84 1.62
N ASN A 110 11.04 9.82 1.10
CA ASN A 110 12.18 10.00 0.21
C ASN A 110 11.88 9.46 -1.19
N CYS A 111 11.62 10.37 -2.13
CA CYS A 111 11.26 10.04 -3.51
C CYS A 111 12.40 9.42 -4.34
N THR A 112 13.65 9.49 -3.86
CA THR A 112 14.80 8.82 -4.49
C THR A 112 14.90 7.35 -4.09
N VAL A 113 14.42 7.00 -2.89
CA VAL A 113 14.48 5.62 -2.36
C VAL A 113 13.23 4.85 -2.78
N TYR A 114 12.06 5.44 -2.57
CA TYR A 114 10.78 4.73 -2.76
C TYR A 114 9.98 5.23 -3.96
N GLY A 115 10.31 6.39 -4.54
CA GLY A 115 9.56 7.01 -5.64
C GLY A 115 9.77 6.32 -6.99
N GLY A 116 9.32 5.07 -7.10
CA GLY A 116 9.27 4.33 -8.35
C GLY A 116 8.34 5.00 -9.37
N ASP A 117 8.62 4.76 -10.65
CA ASP A 117 7.84 5.25 -11.76
C ASP A 117 6.49 4.56 -11.86
N ALA A 118 5.45 5.28 -11.45
CA ALA A 118 4.06 4.81 -11.52
C ALA A 118 3.60 4.41 -12.95
N ALA A 119 4.36 4.79 -13.98
CA ALA A 119 4.03 4.57 -15.38
C ALA A 119 4.49 3.20 -15.94
N LEU A 120 5.35 2.44 -15.25
CA LEU A 120 5.86 1.16 -15.77
C LEU A 120 5.08 -0.08 -15.31
N ASP A 121 4.12 0.06 -14.39
CA ASP A 121 3.41 -1.11 -13.83
C ASP A 121 2.15 -1.54 -14.62
N TYR A 122 1.76 -0.79 -15.65
CA TYR A 122 0.73 -1.22 -16.64
C TYR A 122 1.34 -1.92 -17.86
N GLY A 123 2.63 -2.25 -17.81
CA GLY A 123 3.40 -2.81 -18.91
C GLY A 123 3.91 -4.23 -18.70
N ILE A 124 3.15 -5.13 -18.05
CA ILE A 124 3.36 -6.57 -18.30
C ILE A 124 2.64 -6.91 -19.60
N THR A 125 3.33 -6.69 -20.71
CA THR A 125 3.05 -7.33 -21.99
C THR A 125 2.86 -8.83 -21.73
N PRO A 126 1.78 -9.49 -22.21
CA PRO A 126 1.73 -10.95 -22.25
C PRO A 126 3.01 -11.45 -22.92
N PRO A 127 3.62 -12.57 -22.49
CA PRO A 127 4.84 -13.05 -23.12
C PRO A 127 4.54 -13.29 -24.61
N LEU A 128 5.13 -12.45 -25.46
CA LEU A 128 5.16 -12.68 -26.91
C LEU A 128 5.88 -14.02 -27.12
N PRO A 129 5.37 -14.93 -27.98
CA PRO A 129 6.01 -16.22 -28.22
C PRO A 129 7.48 -16.02 -28.60
N SER A 130 8.38 -16.63 -27.84
CA SER A 130 9.82 -16.53 -28.05
C SER A 130 10.18 -16.97 -29.47
N GLU A 131 10.76 -16.06 -30.24
CA GLU A 131 11.32 -16.36 -31.55
C GLU A 131 12.50 -17.33 -31.38
N GLN A 132 12.33 -18.50 -31.99
CA GLN A 132 13.18 -19.66 -31.88
C GLN A 132 14.54 -19.40 -32.55
N THR A 133 15.60 -19.26 -31.75
CA THR A 133 16.97 -19.36 -32.25
C THR A 133 17.23 -20.82 -32.67
N PRO A 134 17.86 -21.10 -33.84
CA PRO A 134 18.01 -22.47 -34.34
C PRO A 134 18.91 -23.31 -33.41
N PRO A 135 18.58 -24.59 -33.17
CA PRO A 135 19.35 -25.45 -32.27
C PRO A 135 20.63 -25.98 -32.95
N PRO A 136 21.76 -26.12 -32.21
CA PRO A 136 22.89 -26.92 -32.67
C PRO A 136 22.58 -28.44 -32.61
N PRO A 137 23.31 -29.29 -33.36
CA PRO A 137 22.87 -30.63 -33.74
C PRO A 137 22.80 -31.64 -32.58
N GLN A 138 21.86 -32.56 -32.72
CA GLN A 138 21.44 -33.61 -31.79
C GLN A 138 22.53 -34.62 -31.41
N THR A 139 22.48 -35.18 -30.19
CA THR A 139 22.83 -36.60 -30.00
C THR A 139 22.12 -37.22 -28.77
N MET A 140 21.27 -38.20 -29.09
CA MET A 140 21.11 -39.49 -28.42
C MET A 140 20.13 -39.67 -27.24
N PHE A 141 19.20 -40.62 -27.49
CA PHE A 141 18.42 -41.49 -26.60
C PHE A 141 16.95 -41.15 -26.30
N GLU A 142 16.08 -41.74 -27.13
CA GLU A 142 14.71 -42.22 -26.87
C GLU A 142 14.73 -43.34 -25.81
N PRO A 143 13.66 -43.55 -24.98
CA PRO A 143 12.48 -44.25 -25.48
C PRO A 143 11.10 -43.79 -24.95
N LEU A 144 10.19 -43.62 -25.91
CA LEU A 144 8.83 -44.16 -26.04
C LEU A 144 8.04 -44.46 -24.75
N GLY A 145 6.98 -43.67 -24.54
CA GLY A 145 5.93 -43.93 -23.58
C GLY A 145 4.70 -43.06 -23.79
N ASP A 146 3.88 -43.42 -24.77
CA ASP A 146 2.51 -42.91 -24.92
C ASP A 146 1.67 -43.28 -23.69
N VAL A 147 1.13 -42.28 -22.98
CA VAL A 147 -0.07 -42.46 -22.15
C VAL A 147 -1.00 -41.27 -22.31
N ILE A 148 -2.07 -41.54 -23.07
CA ILE A 148 -3.36 -40.86 -23.06
C ILE A 148 -3.85 -40.63 -21.63
N GLY A 149 -4.24 -39.39 -21.33
CA GLY A 149 -4.86 -39.00 -20.07
C GLY A 149 -5.68 -37.73 -20.22
N ASP A 150 -6.85 -37.86 -20.83
CA ASP A 150 -7.91 -36.86 -20.77
C ASP A 150 -8.32 -36.59 -19.32
N ARG A 151 -8.27 -35.32 -18.88
CA ARG A 151 -9.08 -34.88 -17.74
C ARG A 151 -9.36 -33.38 -17.78
N ARG A 152 -10.50 -33.03 -18.39
CA ARG A 152 -11.30 -31.89 -17.91
C ARG A 152 -11.42 -31.96 -16.38
N ARG A 153 -11.02 -30.90 -15.69
CA ARG A 153 -11.68 -30.43 -14.48
C ARG A 153 -11.67 -28.91 -14.47
N SER A 154 -12.83 -28.33 -14.77
CA SER A 154 -13.23 -27.05 -14.19
C SER A 154 -13.43 -27.27 -12.70
N ASP A 155 -12.94 -26.36 -11.86
CA ASP A 155 -13.50 -26.12 -10.53
C ASP A 155 -13.25 -24.65 -10.15
N ALA A 156 -14.32 -23.87 -10.21
CA ALA A 156 -14.39 -22.52 -9.66
C ALA A 156 -14.54 -22.64 -8.14
N GLY A 157 -13.45 -22.41 -7.41
CA GLY A 157 -13.44 -22.35 -5.95
C GLY A 157 -13.68 -20.93 -5.43
N CYS A 158 -14.92 -20.48 -5.46
CA CYS A 158 -15.36 -19.27 -4.76
C CYS A 158 -15.38 -19.50 -3.23
N LEU A 159 -14.74 -18.58 -2.51
CA LEU A 159 -15.21 -17.97 -1.26
C LEU A 159 -16.07 -18.86 -0.32
N TYR A 160 -15.46 -19.65 0.57
CA TYR A 160 -16.19 -20.16 1.75
C TYR A 160 -15.32 -20.53 2.97
N GLY A 161 -14.05 -20.12 3.02
CA GLY A 161 -13.11 -20.54 4.07
C GLY A 161 -13.20 -19.80 5.41
N GLU A 162 -13.49 -18.49 5.41
CA GLU A 162 -13.35 -17.68 6.64
C GLU A 162 -14.66 -17.13 7.23
N PHE A 163 -15.78 -17.17 6.50
CA PHE A 163 -17.06 -16.63 7.02
C PHE A 163 -17.83 -17.58 7.94
N ALA A 164 -17.51 -18.89 7.94
CA ALA A 164 -18.20 -19.86 8.79
C ALA A 164 -17.90 -19.68 10.29
N PHE A 165 -16.69 -19.23 10.63
CA PHE A 165 -16.29 -19.07 12.04
C PHE A 165 -16.95 -17.85 12.69
N VAL A 166 -17.10 -16.74 11.95
CA VAL A 166 -17.67 -15.51 12.50
C VAL A 166 -19.18 -15.63 12.75
N CYS A 167 -19.91 -16.31 11.86
CA CYS A 167 -21.36 -16.49 12.02
C CYS A 167 -21.77 -17.45 13.14
N LEU A 168 -20.89 -18.37 13.59
CA LEU A 168 -21.19 -19.29 14.69
C LEU A 168 -20.78 -18.76 16.08
N LEU A 169 -19.77 -17.88 16.16
CA LEU A 169 -19.34 -17.31 17.43
C LEU A 169 -20.35 -16.31 18.01
N ILE A 170 -20.99 -15.50 17.16
CA ILE A 170 -21.95 -14.47 17.59
C ILE A 170 -23.16 -15.07 18.33
N PRO A 171 -23.88 -16.10 17.80
CA PRO A 171 -24.99 -16.70 18.52
C PRO A 171 -24.55 -17.45 19.79
N TRP A 172 -23.36 -18.05 19.82
CA TRP A 172 -22.82 -18.71 21.02
C TRP A 172 -22.51 -17.71 22.14
N MET A 173 -21.94 -16.55 21.80
CA MET A 173 -21.60 -15.48 22.73
C MET A 173 -22.88 -14.86 23.34
N VAL A 174 -23.89 -14.59 22.51
CA VAL A 174 -25.20 -14.06 22.97
C VAL A 174 -25.95 -15.08 23.84
N LEU A 175 -25.89 -16.37 23.52
CA LEU A 175 -26.51 -17.42 24.32
C LEU A 175 -25.80 -17.58 25.68
N SER A 176 -24.48 -17.47 25.72
CA SER A 176 -23.70 -17.53 26.96
C SER A 176 -24.02 -16.35 27.90
N ILE A 177 -24.19 -15.15 27.36
CA ILE A 177 -24.60 -13.96 28.15
C ILE A 177 -26.01 -14.15 28.75
N LYS A 178 -26.93 -14.76 28.00
CA LYS A 178 -28.32 -14.93 28.43
C LYS A 178 -28.54 -16.10 29.41
N ILE A 179 -27.69 -17.13 29.34
CA ILE A 179 -27.74 -18.29 30.27
C ILE A 179 -26.99 -17.99 31.56
N TYR A 180 -25.81 -17.35 31.49
CA TYR A 180 -24.99 -17.04 32.66
C TYR A 180 -25.24 -15.62 33.17
N GLY A 181 -26.50 -15.20 33.29
CA GLY A 181 -26.87 -13.90 33.85
C GLY A 181 -26.18 -13.67 35.20
N TYR A 182 -25.06 -12.93 35.18
CA TYR A 182 -24.36 -12.48 36.37
C TYR A 182 -25.18 -11.34 36.97
N PRO A 183 -25.74 -11.48 38.18
CA PRO A 183 -26.08 -10.32 38.96
C PRO A 183 -24.74 -9.75 39.46
N LEU A 184 -24.22 -8.73 38.78
CA LEU A 184 -23.26 -7.82 39.41
C LEU A 184 -24.05 -7.04 40.47
N GLY A 185 -24.19 -7.67 41.64
CA GLY A 185 -24.54 -6.97 42.86
C GLY A 185 -23.43 -5.99 43.20
N ILE A 186 -23.84 -4.75 43.43
CA ILE A 186 -23.17 -3.66 44.17
C ILE A 186 -21.89 -4.03 44.93
#